data_AF-A0A958ZNS1-F1
#
_entry.id   AF-A0A958ZNS1-F1
#
_cell.length_a   1.000
_cell.length_b   1.000
_cell.length_c   1.000
_cell.angle_alpha   90.00
_cell.angle_beta   90.00
_cell.angle_gamma   90.00
#
_symmetry.space_group_name_H-M   'P 1'
#
loop_
_entity.id
_entity.type
_entity.pdbx_description
1 polymer ?
#
loop_
_entity_poly.entity_id
_entity_poly.type
_entity_poly.pdbx_seq_one_letter_code
_entity_poly.pdbx_strand_id
1 'polypeptide(L)'
;MKTKFRVSLALFLALIVHMVYAQEKTVTGTVSDESGPLPGVSILVKGTTVGTETDFDGKYAIQVKTGDVLVFSYVGMLTQQVTVGTSNVINVVMQNDNVLDEVVVIGYGTQKKSEVTGAISQVKGEDMAQLITPSFDQQLAGRAAGVQITTATGIIGEAPRIRIRGIASIDSGTYPLVVVDGVPIYTGDLGGYANTNSLGDIHPSDIESFEILKDGASTAIYGSRAANGVILITTKKGKQGSMAVEYNTTLGFASPVKTFDLLQTPDFLVIANEKRTNRGQEPWAVGSEYNTDWQGAVLKDNALQLDHILSLNGGSEKTRYYMSLGYTEQKGVAKSNEMTRYTMRTNIEHNVNKWFKIGGNISLTRTEYRGLNTGTGSLSGNIFNAMRQLPNTPIYDPNHPTG
;
A
#
# COMPACT_ATOMS: atom_id res chain seq x y z
N MET A 1 -8.69 28.06 -80.69
CA MET A 1 -7.53 28.09 -79.74
C MET A 1 -7.90 27.75 -78.29
N LYS A 2 -9.12 28.02 -77.80
CA LYS A 2 -9.51 27.76 -76.40
C LYS A 2 -9.54 26.27 -75.98
N THR A 3 -9.83 25.35 -76.90
CA THR A 3 -9.89 23.90 -76.62
C THR A 3 -8.51 23.25 -76.48
N LYS A 4 -7.52 23.68 -77.28
CA LYS A 4 -6.13 23.17 -77.19
C LYS A 4 -5.43 23.61 -75.91
N PHE A 5 -5.76 24.80 -75.38
CA PHE A 5 -5.22 25.30 -74.11
C PHE A 5 -5.77 24.53 -72.90
N ARG A 6 -7.06 24.16 -72.90
CA ARG A 6 -7.68 23.38 -71.83
C ARG A 6 -7.14 21.94 -71.74
N VAL A 7 -6.86 21.31 -72.89
CA VAL A 7 -6.25 19.98 -72.94
C VAL A 7 -4.79 20.01 -72.46
N SER A 8 -4.03 21.03 -72.85
CA SER A 8 -2.65 21.22 -72.38
C SER A 8 -2.58 21.50 -70.87
N LEU A 9 -3.50 22.31 -70.34
CA LEU A 9 -3.59 22.60 -68.90
C LEU A 9 -4.00 21.36 -68.08
N ALA A 10 -4.91 20.52 -68.60
CA ALA A 10 -5.30 19.27 -67.96
C ALA A 10 -4.15 18.25 -67.94
N LEU A 11 -3.36 18.15 -69.01
CA LEU A 11 -2.14 17.33 -69.06
C LEU A 11 -1.06 17.83 -68.10
N PHE A 12 -0.92 19.16 -67.95
CA PHE A 12 0.01 19.76 -67.00
C PHE A 12 -0.41 19.54 -65.54
N LEU A 13 -1.72 19.67 -65.23
CA LEU A 13 -2.25 19.33 -63.91
C LEU A 13 -2.11 17.83 -63.59
N ALA A 14 -2.33 16.95 -64.59
CA ALA A 14 -2.13 15.51 -64.42
C ALA A 14 -0.66 15.17 -64.13
N LEU A 15 0.31 15.90 -64.72
CA LEU A 15 1.73 15.73 -64.42
C LEU A 15 2.11 16.20 -63.00
N ILE A 16 1.47 17.27 -62.50
CA ILE A 16 1.69 17.76 -61.13
C ILE A 16 1.12 16.78 -60.09
N VAL A 17 0.01 16.09 -60.39
CA VAL A 17 -0.55 15.05 -59.53
C VAL A 17 0.38 13.82 -59.45
N HIS A 18 1.11 13.48 -60.52
CA HIS A 18 2.09 12.37 -60.48
C HIS A 18 3.34 12.69 -59.65
N MET A 19 3.70 13.97 -59.46
CA MET A 19 4.82 14.37 -58.60
C MET A 19 4.52 14.25 -57.10
N VAL A 20 3.25 14.13 -56.71
CA VAL A 20 2.84 14.01 -55.28
C VAL A 20 2.81 12.54 -54.81
N TYR A 21 2.79 11.57 -55.73
CA TYR A 21 2.69 10.14 -55.41
C TYR A 21 4.04 9.39 -55.34
N ALA A 22 5.17 10.08 -55.39
CA ALA A 22 6.48 9.42 -55.34
C ALA A 22 7.49 10.17 -54.48
N GLN A 23 7.79 9.58 -53.31
CA GLN A 23 9.16 9.27 -52.88
C GLN A 23 9.09 8.42 -51.60
N GLU A 24 8.48 7.24 -51.71
CA GLU A 24 8.75 6.16 -50.76
C GLU A 24 10.20 5.73 -50.98
N LYS A 25 11.00 5.82 -49.92
CA LYS A 25 12.40 5.41 -49.94
C LYS A 25 12.59 4.25 -48.97
N THR A 26 13.45 3.33 -49.34
CA THR A 26 13.86 2.26 -48.43
C THR A 26 14.96 2.81 -47.53
N VAL A 27 14.67 2.89 -46.23
CA VAL A 27 15.67 3.16 -45.19
C VAL A 27 16.19 1.82 -44.69
N THR A 28 17.51 1.70 -44.63
CA THR A 28 18.20 0.54 -44.07
C THR A 28 18.99 0.95 -42.85
N GLY A 29 19.35 0.00 -42.00
CA GLY A 29 20.09 0.32 -40.79
C GLY A 29 20.47 -0.90 -39.99
N THR A 30 21.29 -0.69 -38.98
CA THR A 30 21.62 -1.68 -37.96
C THR A 30 21.22 -1.15 -36.58
N VAL A 31 20.58 -2.00 -35.79
CA VAL A 31 20.27 -1.73 -34.38
C VAL A 31 21.19 -2.57 -33.51
N SER A 32 21.75 -1.96 -32.47
CA SER A 32 22.72 -2.58 -31.55
C SER A 32 22.52 -2.11 -30.12
N ASP A 33 23.08 -2.81 -29.14
CA ASP A 33 23.29 -2.35 -27.76
C ASP A 33 24.80 -2.25 -27.45
N GLU A 34 25.13 -2.09 -26.16
CA GLU A 34 26.51 -2.11 -25.66
C GLU A 34 27.22 -3.47 -25.84
N SER A 35 26.49 -4.56 -26.07
CA SER A 35 27.01 -5.92 -26.22
C SER A 35 27.15 -6.37 -27.68
N GLY A 36 26.47 -5.71 -28.62
CA GLY A 36 26.56 -6.02 -30.06
C GLY A 36 25.26 -5.77 -30.84
N PRO A 37 25.12 -6.36 -32.04
CA PRO A 37 23.89 -6.23 -32.84
C PRO A 37 22.69 -6.89 -32.17
N LEU A 38 21.52 -6.25 -32.24
CA LEU A 38 20.29 -6.67 -31.56
C LEU A 38 19.25 -7.27 -32.52
N PRO A 39 18.96 -8.57 -32.41
CA PRO A 39 17.88 -9.20 -33.17
C PRO A 39 16.50 -9.02 -32.53
N GLY A 40 15.46 -8.89 -33.37
CA GLY A 40 14.06 -8.82 -32.95
C GLY A 40 13.59 -7.46 -32.42
N VAL A 41 14.30 -6.36 -32.72
CA VAL A 41 13.84 -4.99 -32.41
C VAL A 41 12.70 -4.62 -33.34
N SER A 42 11.56 -4.23 -32.77
CA SER A 42 10.39 -3.81 -33.53
C SER A 42 10.52 -2.34 -33.93
N ILE A 43 10.47 -2.08 -35.25
CA ILE A 43 10.57 -0.74 -35.85
C ILE A 43 9.23 -0.41 -36.51
N LEU A 44 8.53 0.60 -36.01
CA LEU A 44 7.25 1.05 -36.55
C LEU A 44 7.28 2.51 -36.99
N VAL A 45 6.57 2.84 -38.07
CA VAL A 45 6.32 4.23 -38.45
C VAL A 45 5.20 4.79 -37.57
N LYS A 46 5.51 5.84 -36.81
CA LYS A 46 4.63 6.44 -35.81
C LYS A 46 3.26 6.80 -36.41
N GLY A 47 2.20 6.25 -35.81
CA GLY A 47 0.81 6.51 -36.23
C GLY A 47 0.31 5.62 -37.38
N THR A 48 1.08 4.63 -37.80
CA THR A 48 0.68 3.66 -38.83
C THR A 48 0.92 2.22 -38.37
N THR A 49 0.46 1.25 -39.15
CA THR A 49 0.75 -0.19 -38.97
C THR A 49 1.95 -0.65 -39.80
N VAL A 50 2.65 0.27 -40.47
CA VAL A 50 3.83 -0.06 -41.28
C VAL A 50 5.03 -0.22 -40.35
N GLY A 51 5.60 -1.42 -40.33
CA GLY A 51 6.74 -1.76 -39.48
C GLY A 51 7.54 -2.94 -40.00
N THR A 52 8.71 -3.15 -39.41
CA THR A 52 9.60 -4.28 -39.66
C THR A 52 10.31 -4.66 -38.36
N GLU A 53 11.04 -5.76 -38.37
CA GLU A 53 11.85 -6.21 -37.23
C GLU A 53 13.30 -6.42 -37.68
N THR A 54 14.25 -6.30 -36.75
CA THR A 54 15.65 -6.60 -37.06
C THR A 54 15.92 -8.09 -37.19
N ASP A 55 16.82 -8.46 -38.11
CA ASP A 55 17.31 -9.83 -38.31
C ASP A 55 18.36 -10.24 -37.25
N PHE A 56 18.94 -11.44 -37.41
CA PHE A 56 19.97 -11.97 -36.51
C PHE A 56 21.26 -11.13 -36.44
N ASP A 57 21.55 -10.33 -37.47
CA ASP A 57 22.69 -9.41 -37.51
C ASP A 57 22.31 -8.00 -37.04
N GLY A 58 21.08 -7.81 -36.53
CA GLY A 58 20.54 -6.51 -36.12
C GLY A 58 20.18 -5.58 -37.28
N LYS A 59 20.16 -6.07 -38.52
CA LYS A 59 19.87 -5.24 -39.71
C LYS A 59 18.37 -5.17 -39.96
N TYR A 60 17.93 -4.06 -40.54
CA TYR A 60 16.54 -3.87 -40.97
C TYR A 60 16.43 -3.08 -42.27
N ALA A 61 15.29 -3.21 -42.93
CA ALA A 61 14.91 -2.42 -44.10
C ALA A 61 13.41 -2.09 -44.04
N ILE A 62 13.07 -0.80 -44.16
CA ILE A 62 11.68 -0.33 -44.09
C ILE A 62 11.41 0.74 -45.16
N GLN A 63 10.23 0.68 -45.79
CA GLN A 63 9.79 1.69 -46.75
C GLN A 63 9.08 2.82 -46.02
N VAL A 64 9.61 4.03 -46.16
CA VAL A 64 9.17 5.23 -45.43
C VAL A 64 9.32 6.48 -46.28
N LYS A 65 8.68 7.56 -45.85
CA LYS A 65 8.79 8.88 -46.48
C LYS A 65 9.68 9.79 -45.65
N THR A 66 10.34 10.75 -46.30
CA THR A 66 11.10 11.78 -45.59
C THR A 66 10.16 12.58 -44.68
N GLY A 67 10.51 12.68 -43.39
CA GLY A 67 9.67 13.31 -42.36
C GLY A 67 8.90 12.32 -41.48
N ASP A 68 8.82 11.03 -41.84
CA ASP A 68 8.25 10.00 -40.98
C ASP A 68 9.10 9.80 -39.72
N VAL A 69 8.47 9.40 -38.61
CA VAL A 69 9.17 9.08 -37.35
C VAL A 69 9.18 7.58 -37.14
N LEU A 70 10.36 6.98 -37.12
CA LEU A 70 10.57 5.58 -36.79
C LEU A 70 10.63 5.42 -35.26
N VAL A 71 9.87 4.46 -34.74
CA VAL A 71 9.81 4.09 -33.33
C VAL A 71 10.45 2.73 -33.18
N PHE A 72 11.59 2.66 -32.47
CA PHE A 72 12.33 1.45 -32.18
C PHE A 72 11.96 0.99 -30.78
N SER A 73 11.47 -0.24 -30.65
CA SER A 73 11.04 -0.82 -29.37
C SER A 73 11.55 -2.25 -29.22
N TYR A 74 12.04 -2.56 -28.02
CA TYR A 74 12.51 -3.88 -27.66
C TYR A 74 12.20 -4.13 -26.19
N VAL A 75 11.88 -5.38 -25.84
CA VAL A 75 11.47 -5.73 -24.47
C VAL A 75 12.61 -5.45 -23.50
N GLY A 76 12.36 -4.62 -22.49
CA GLY A 76 13.35 -4.25 -21.48
C GLY A 76 14.31 -3.10 -21.86
N MET A 77 14.05 -2.39 -22.97
CA MET A 77 14.86 -1.26 -23.44
C MET A 77 14.03 0.00 -23.65
N LEU A 78 14.68 1.17 -23.62
CA LEU A 78 14.03 2.45 -23.89
C LEU A 78 13.59 2.55 -25.36
N THR A 79 12.33 2.92 -25.57
CA THR A 79 11.81 3.21 -26.90
C THR A 79 12.50 4.45 -27.48
N GLN A 80 13.15 4.30 -28.63
CA GLN A 80 13.80 5.42 -29.33
C GLN A 80 12.98 5.89 -30.53
N GLN A 81 12.98 7.19 -30.78
CA GLN A 81 12.29 7.80 -31.91
C GLN A 81 13.29 8.54 -32.78
N VAL A 82 13.34 8.22 -34.07
CA VAL A 82 14.23 8.84 -35.04
C VAL A 82 13.44 9.31 -36.25
N THR A 83 13.56 10.60 -36.59
CA THR A 83 12.94 11.17 -37.79
C THR A 83 13.74 10.82 -39.04
N VAL A 84 13.05 10.36 -40.08
CA VAL A 84 13.64 10.02 -41.38
C VAL A 84 14.06 11.30 -42.10
N GLY A 85 15.37 11.54 -42.16
CA GLY A 85 15.97 12.65 -42.89
C GLY A 85 16.30 12.31 -44.36
N THR A 86 17.31 12.99 -44.91
CA THR A 86 17.79 12.77 -46.28
C THR A 86 18.58 11.46 -46.45
N SER A 87 19.28 11.00 -45.40
CA SER A 87 20.04 9.74 -45.40
C SER A 87 19.14 8.51 -45.56
N ASN A 88 19.57 7.54 -46.37
CA ASN A 88 18.91 6.23 -46.51
C ASN A 88 19.42 5.19 -45.50
N VAL A 89 20.39 5.58 -44.64
CA VAL A 89 20.94 4.74 -43.58
C VAL A 89 20.70 5.40 -42.22
N ILE A 90 20.09 4.65 -41.29
CA ILE A 90 19.85 5.07 -39.91
C ILE A 90 20.31 3.93 -38.99
N ASN A 91 21.39 4.13 -38.25
CA ASN A 91 21.82 3.18 -37.24
C ASN A 91 21.38 3.68 -35.86
N VAL A 92 20.91 2.76 -35.02
CA VAL A 92 20.40 3.07 -33.68
C VAL A 92 21.10 2.19 -32.65
N VAL A 93 21.59 2.81 -31.58
CA VAL A 93 22.09 2.09 -30.41
C VAL A 93 21.01 2.14 -29.36
N MET A 94 20.32 1.02 -29.13
CA MET A 94 19.31 0.88 -28.08
C MET A 94 19.96 1.06 -26.72
N GLN A 95 19.25 1.74 -25.83
CA GLN A 95 19.68 1.95 -24.46
C GLN A 95 18.84 1.05 -23.56
N ASN A 96 19.48 0.36 -22.63
CA ASN A 96 18.77 -0.39 -21.60
C ASN A 96 17.82 0.56 -20.85
N ASP A 97 16.62 0.08 -20.57
CA ASP A 97 15.75 0.78 -19.64
C ASP A 97 16.43 0.66 -18.28
N ASN A 98 16.87 1.78 -17.73
CA ASN A 98 17.43 1.79 -16.38
C ASN A 98 16.32 1.27 -15.46
N VAL A 99 16.47 0.03 -15.00
CA VAL A 99 15.75 -0.48 -13.83
C VAL A 99 15.87 0.62 -12.79
N LEU A 100 14.75 1.30 -12.49
CA LEU A 100 14.72 2.48 -11.63
C LEU A 100 15.52 2.17 -10.37
N ASP A 101 16.61 2.90 -10.14
CA ASP A 101 17.41 2.77 -8.94
C ASP A 101 16.48 2.93 -7.73
N GLU A 102 16.24 1.85 -7.00
CA GLU A 102 15.45 1.93 -5.77
C GLU A 102 16.18 2.84 -4.78
N VAL A 103 15.52 3.94 -4.45
CA VAL A 103 16.03 4.90 -3.47
C VAL A 103 15.44 4.55 -2.11
N VAL A 104 16.30 4.52 -1.10
CA VAL A 104 15.95 4.26 0.29
C VAL A 104 16.20 5.53 1.09
N VAL A 105 15.28 5.86 1.99
CA VAL A 105 15.44 6.99 2.91
C VAL A 105 16.23 6.53 4.13
N ILE A 106 17.28 7.28 4.49
CA ILE A 106 18.13 7.02 5.66
C ILE A 106 18.33 8.32 6.41
N GLY A 107 17.86 8.38 7.65
CA GLY A 107 18.03 9.61 8.43
C GLY A 107 17.28 10.78 7.78
N TYR A 108 18.05 11.77 7.34
CA TYR A 108 17.58 12.97 6.65
C TYR A 108 17.92 12.99 5.15
N GLY A 109 18.47 11.90 4.61
CA GLY A 109 18.92 11.79 3.22
C GLY A 109 18.31 10.61 2.48
N THR A 110 18.49 10.61 1.16
CA THR A 110 18.14 9.51 0.26
C THR A 110 19.40 8.90 -0.32
N GLN A 111 19.53 7.58 -0.28
CA GLN A 111 20.65 6.87 -0.92
C GLN A 111 20.14 5.76 -1.82
N LYS A 112 20.92 5.41 -2.85
CA LYS A 112 20.62 4.24 -3.67
C LYS A 112 20.76 2.99 -2.82
N LYS A 113 19.82 2.06 -2.94
CA LYS A 113 19.82 0.80 -2.17
C LYS A 113 21.15 0.03 -2.28
N SER A 114 21.82 0.11 -3.43
CA SER A 114 23.12 -0.53 -3.69
C SER A 114 24.30 0.09 -2.94
N GLU A 115 24.19 1.34 -2.52
CA GLU A 115 25.27 2.10 -1.84
C GLU A 115 25.16 2.01 -0.31
N VAL A 116 24.07 1.41 0.19
CA VAL A 116 23.82 1.27 1.62
C VAL A 116 24.59 0.08 2.19
N THR A 117 25.53 0.36 3.10
CA THR A 117 26.30 -0.67 3.81
C THR A 117 25.59 -1.24 5.05
N GLY A 118 24.49 -0.61 5.48
CA GLY A 118 23.69 -1.01 6.65
C GLY A 118 22.57 -2.00 6.31
N ALA A 119 22.13 -2.76 7.32
CA ALA A 119 21.04 -3.71 7.22
C ALA A 119 19.68 -3.01 7.25
N ILE A 120 19.23 -2.55 6.08
CA ILE A 120 17.94 -1.88 5.88
C ILE A 120 16.99 -2.82 5.12
N SER A 121 15.74 -2.88 5.57
CA SER A 121 14.66 -3.48 4.77
C SER A 121 13.67 -2.41 4.33
N GLN A 122 13.37 -2.39 3.03
CA GLN A 122 12.36 -1.52 2.46
C GLN A 122 11.08 -2.33 2.18
N VAL A 123 9.93 -1.75 2.52
CA VAL A 123 8.60 -2.25 2.13
C VAL A 123 7.90 -1.13 1.37
N LYS A 124 7.41 -1.41 0.16
CA LYS A 124 6.72 -0.39 -0.66
C LYS A 124 5.26 -0.25 -0.25
N GLY A 125 4.71 0.95 -0.39
CA GLY A 125 3.30 1.23 -0.08
C GLY A 125 2.31 0.45 -0.94
N GLU A 126 2.67 0.10 -2.18
CA GLU A 126 1.84 -0.71 -3.08
C GLU A 126 1.55 -2.11 -2.50
N ASP A 127 2.54 -2.71 -1.85
CA ASP A 127 2.36 -4.03 -1.23
C ASP A 127 1.40 -3.95 -0.02
N MET A 128 1.21 -2.76 0.55
CA MET A 128 0.39 -2.49 1.75
C MET A 128 -1.05 -2.13 1.41
N ALA A 129 -1.25 -1.40 0.30
CA ALA A 129 -2.57 -0.99 -0.16
C ALA A 129 -3.54 -2.17 -0.44
N GLN A 130 -3.02 -3.39 -0.58
CA GLN A 130 -3.82 -4.58 -0.88
C GLN A 130 -4.52 -5.22 0.33
N LEU A 131 -4.17 -4.83 1.56
CA LEU A 131 -4.73 -5.44 2.77
C LEU A 131 -5.69 -4.52 3.50
N ILE A 132 -6.87 -5.04 3.83
CA ILE A 132 -7.86 -4.38 4.68
C ILE A 132 -7.47 -4.66 6.13
N THR A 133 -6.70 -3.76 6.75
CA THR A 133 -6.36 -3.87 8.18
C THR A 133 -6.69 -2.59 8.94
N PRO A 134 -6.95 -2.67 10.27
CA PRO A 134 -7.16 -1.50 11.11
C PRO A 134 -6.02 -0.50 11.14
N SER A 135 -4.80 -1.01 11.06
CA SER A 135 -3.59 -0.20 11.07
C SER A 135 -2.53 -0.85 10.18
N PHE A 136 -1.65 -0.02 9.60
CA PHE A 136 -0.62 -0.49 8.68
C PHE A 136 0.49 -1.29 9.38
N ASP A 137 0.74 -1.02 10.66
CA ASP A 137 1.79 -1.65 11.46
C ASP A 137 1.57 -3.15 11.66
N GLN A 138 0.30 -3.60 11.61
CA GLN A 138 -0.03 -5.02 11.52
C GLN A 138 0.39 -5.64 10.17
N GLN A 139 0.38 -4.87 9.09
CA GLN A 139 0.73 -5.36 7.75
C GLN A 139 2.23 -5.55 7.56
N LEU A 140 3.06 -4.86 8.35
CA LEU A 140 4.51 -5.03 8.34
C LEU A 140 4.95 -6.44 8.81
N ALA A 141 4.03 -7.22 9.40
CA ALA A 141 4.30 -8.56 9.91
C ALA A 141 4.80 -9.49 8.79
N GLY A 142 5.98 -10.09 9.00
CA GLY A 142 6.56 -11.05 8.06
C GLY A 142 7.13 -10.44 6.77
N ARG A 143 7.05 -9.12 6.57
CA ARG A 143 7.53 -8.45 5.35
C ARG A 143 9.00 -8.02 5.40
N ALA A 144 9.60 -8.04 6.58
CA ALA A 144 11.01 -7.74 6.77
C ALA A 144 11.70 -8.77 7.66
N ALA A 145 12.84 -9.29 7.21
CA ALA A 145 13.60 -10.30 7.95
C ALA A 145 14.05 -9.77 9.33
N GLY A 146 13.88 -10.58 10.38
CA GLY A 146 14.26 -10.18 11.74
C GLY A 146 13.37 -9.11 12.37
N VAL A 147 12.19 -8.85 11.79
CA VAL A 147 11.14 -8.01 12.40
C VAL A 147 10.01 -8.92 12.86
N GLN A 148 9.76 -8.92 14.17
CA GLN A 148 8.66 -9.66 14.78
C GLN A 148 7.55 -8.68 15.16
N ILE A 149 6.36 -8.92 14.63
CA ILE A 149 5.16 -8.17 14.97
C ILE A 149 4.16 -9.16 15.54
N THR A 150 3.71 -8.90 16.77
CA THR A 150 2.71 -9.74 17.44
C THR A 150 1.51 -8.88 17.81
N THR A 151 0.35 -9.22 17.24
CA THR A 151 -0.95 -8.74 17.68
C THR A 151 -1.42 -9.62 18.84
N ALA A 152 -1.53 -9.04 20.04
CA ALA A 152 -1.90 -9.80 21.23
C ALA A 152 -3.41 -10.07 21.30
N THR A 153 -4.21 -9.22 20.68
CA THR A 153 -5.68 -9.32 20.66
C THR A 153 -6.23 -8.93 19.28
N GLY A 154 -7.52 -9.21 19.07
CA GLY A 154 -8.31 -8.69 17.95
C GLY A 154 -9.09 -7.41 18.30
N ILE A 155 -8.69 -6.68 19.33
CA ILE A 155 -9.34 -5.42 19.71
C ILE A 155 -8.90 -4.32 18.75
N ILE A 156 -9.84 -3.50 18.28
CA ILE A 156 -9.51 -2.41 17.36
C ILE A 156 -8.88 -1.29 18.18
N GLY A 157 -7.79 -0.70 17.67
CA GLY A 157 -7.04 0.34 18.36
C GLY A 157 -5.91 -0.16 19.25
N GLU A 158 -5.79 -1.48 19.49
CA GLU A 158 -4.64 -2.02 20.21
C GLU A 158 -3.39 -2.04 19.32
N ALA A 159 -2.35 -1.32 19.76
CA ALA A 159 -1.09 -1.28 19.04
C ALA A 159 -0.39 -2.66 19.08
N PRO A 160 0.07 -3.20 17.93
CA PRO A 160 0.84 -4.41 17.90
C PRO A 160 2.20 -4.22 18.60
N ARG A 161 2.72 -5.28 19.20
CA ARG A 161 4.09 -5.27 19.73
C ARG A 161 5.07 -5.52 18.58
N ILE A 162 5.91 -4.53 18.30
CA ILE A 162 6.94 -4.61 17.26
C ILE A 162 8.30 -4.81 17.94
N ARG A 163 9.08 -5.76 17.43
CA ARG A 163 10.47 -6.02 17.85
C ARG A 163 11.36 -6.19 16.64
N ILE A 164 12.50 -5.50 16.64
CA ILE A 164 13.53 -5.61 15.60
C ILE A 164 14.72 -6.35 16.22
N ARG A 165 15.11 -7.48 15.61
CA ARG A 165 16.19 -8.37 16.08
C ARG A 165 16.00 -8.93 17.50
N GLY A 166 14.75 -9.12 17.93
CA GLY A 166 14.41 -9.79 19.19
C GLY A 166 14.27 -8.82 20.37
N ILE A 167 14.46 -9.33 21.59
CA ILE A 167 14.32 -8.56 22.83
C ILE A 167 15.69 -8.04 23.23
N ALA A 168 15.90 -6.72 23.08
CA ALA A 168 17.17 -6.07 23.38
C ALA A 168 17.31 -5.63 24.85
N SER A 169 16.22 -5.63 25.62
CA SER A 169 16.21 -5.17 27.01
C SER A 169 15.19 -5.91 27.87
N ILE A 170 15.51 -6.00 29.16
CA ILE A 170 14.70 -6.66 30.20
C ILE A 170 13.79 -5.63 30.90
N ASP A 171 14.22 -4.36 31.00
CA ASP A 171 13.59 -3.33 31.83
C ASP A 171 13.28 -2.02 31.06
N SER A 172 14.13 -1.64 30.10
CA SER A 172 13.84 -0.49 29.24
C SER A 172 12.89 -0.90 28.11
N GLY A 173 11.85 -0.09 27.84
CA GLY A 173 10.86 -0.37 26.79
C GLY A 173 11.48 -0.86 25.49
N THR A 174 10.93 -1.94 24.92
CA THR A 174 11.50 -2.66 23.77
C THR A 174 10.93 -2.20 22.41
N TYR A 175 10.16 -1.11 22.40
CA TYR A 175 9.51 -0.62 21.19
C TYR A 175 10.52 0.15 20.31
N PRO A 176 10.53 -0.05 18.98
CA PRO A 176 11.42 0.70 18.08
C PRO A 176 11.00 2.17 17.95
N LEU A 177 11.95 3.04 17.60
CA LEU A 177 11.62 4.43 17.28
C LEU A 177 10.88 4.49 15.94
N VAL A 178 9.73 5.17 15.89
CA VAL A 178 9.02 5.42 14.62
C VAL A 178 9.18 6.89 14.23
N VAL A 179 9.58 7.10 12.98
CA VAL A 179 9.82 8.43 12.40
C VAL A 179 9.00 8.58 11.14
N VAL A 180 8.18 9.62 11.07
CA VAL A 180 7.33 9.92 9.91
C VAL A 180 7.81 11.21 9.28
N ASP A 181 8.23 11.15 8.02
CA ASP A 181 8.75 12.30 7.26
C ASP A 181 9.82 13.12 8.03
N GLY A 182 10.65 12.44 8.84
CA GLY A 182 11.71 13.04 9.64
C GLY A 182 11.32 13.47 11.06
N VAL A 183 10.03 13.37 11.43
CA VAL A 183 9.54 13.71 12.77
C VAL A 183 9.31 12.43 13.58
N PRO A 184 9.97 12.26 14.75
CA PRO A 184 9.66 11.15 15.64
C PRO A 184 8.24 11.26 16.18
N ILE A 185 7.49 10.16 16.12
CA ILE A 185 6.14 10.10 16.69
C ILE A 185 6.14 9.25 17.95
N TYR A 186 5.26 9.61 18.89
CA TYR A 186 5.03 8.77 20.06
C TYR A 186 4.32 7.49 19.64
N THR A 187 4.77 6.37 20.19
CA THR A 187 4.29 5.03 19.87
C THR A 187 3.83 4.33 21.13
N GLY A 188 2.86 3.43 21.00
CA GLY A 188 2.28 2.68 22.12
C GLY A 188 0.87 3.14 22.44
N ASP A 189 0.35 2.65 23.56
CA ASP A 189 -1.00 2.96 24.00
C ASP A 189 -1.03 4.28 24.77
N LEU A 190 -1.70 5.29 24.21
CA LEU A 190 -1.95 6.59 24.84
C LEU A 190 -3.38 6.68 25.42
N GLY A 191 -4.10 5.56 25.45
CA GLY A 191 -5.49 5.47 25.85
C GLY A 191 -5.67 5.38 27.36
N GLY A 192 -6.66 6.09 27.89
CA GLY A 192 -7.02 6.00 29.32
C GLY A 192 -7.99 4.87 29.64
N TYR A 193 -8.99 4.64 28.78
CA TYR A 193 -10.08 3.67 28.99
C TYR A 193 -10.18 2.59 27.91
N ALA A 194 -9.76 2.93 26.69
CA ALA A 194 -9.67 2.03 25.54
C ALA A 194 -8.30 2.22 24.89
N ASN A 195 -7.70 1.12 24.43
CA ASN A 195 -6.38 1.16 23.81
C ASN A 195 -6.43 2.04 22.55
N THR A 196 -5.38 2.84 22.36
CA THR A 196 -5.20 3.69 21.18
C THR A 196 -3.87 3.37 20.50
N ASN A 197 -3.82 3.49 19.17
CA ASN A 197 -2.61 3.29 18.41
C ASN A 197 -2.33 4.53 17.57
N SER A 198 -1.32 5.32 17.93
CA SER A 198 -0.92 6.51 17.18
C SER A 198 -0.39 6.20 15.78
N LEU A 199 0.13 4.99 15.54
CA LEU A 199 0.44 4.54 14.17
C LEU A 199 -0.83 4.30 13.36
N GLY A 200 -1.91 3.93 14.03
CA GLY A 200 -3.24 3.83 13.45
C GLY A 200 -3.81 5.18 13.00
N ASP A 201 -3.18 6.33 13.23
CA ASP A 201 -3.70 7.61 12.73
C ASP A 201 -3.29 7.89 11.27
N ILE A 202 -2.26 7.23 10.76
CA ILE A 202 -1.80 7.43 9.37
C ILE A 202 -2.55 6.47 8.45
N HIS A 203 -3.14 7.01 7.41
CA HIS A 203 -3.80 6.19 6.40
C HIS A 203 -2.76 5.38 5.59
N PRO A 204 -2.92 4.05 5.43
CA PRO A 204 -1.95 3.23 4.69
C PRO A 204 -1.70 3.71 3.25
N SER A 205 -2.77 4.11 2.55
CA SER A 205 -2.70 4.62 1.17
C SER A 205 -1.93 5.94 1.00
N ASP A 206 -1.64 6.67 2.08
CA ASP A 206 -0.80 7.86 2.06
C ASP A 206 0.70 7.54 2.17
N ILE A 207 1.06 6.27 2.44
CA ILE A 207 2.43 5.85 2.66
C ILE A 207 3.06 5.47 1.32
N GLU A 208 4.23 6.04 1.03
CA GLU A 208 5.04 5.71 -0.13
C GLU A 208 5.92 4.48 0.17
N SER A 209 6.60 4.50 1.31
CA SER A 209 7.53 3.45 1.71
C SER A 209 7.76 3.39 3.21
N PHE A 210 8.24 2.22 3.62
CA PHE A 210 8.76 1.95 4.96
C PHE A 210 10.22 1.53 4.87
N GLU A 211 11.06 2.12 5.69
CA GLU A 211 12.45 1.71 5.85
C GLU A 211 12.69 1.26 7.29
N ILE A 212 13.10 0.01 7.46
CA ILE A 212 13.39 -0.56 8.77
C ILE A 212 14.90 -0.64 8.94
N LEU A 213 15.43 0.21 9.81
CA LEU A 213 16.84 0.28 10.18
C LEU A 213 17.09 -0.66 11.37
N LYS A 214 17.97 -1.65 11.15
CA LYS A 214 18.13 -2.78 12.09
C LYS A 214 19.46 -2.80 12.84
N ASP A 215 20.46 -2.03 12.39
CA ASP A 215 21.80 -2.05 12.96
C ASP A 215 22.24 -0.69 13.48
N GLY A 216 23.29 -0.70 14.32
CA GLY A 216 23.81 0.51 14.95
C GLY A 216 24.31 1.55 13.95
N ALA A 217 24.90 1.12 12.82
CA ALA A 217 25.43 2.02 11.81
C ALA A 217 24.31 2.82 11.11
N SER A 218 23.21 2.17 10.75
CA SER A 218 22.07 2.81 10.12
C SER A 218 21.23 3.65 11.10
N THR A 219 21.15 3.22 12.36
CA THR A 219 20.32 3.86 13.40
C THR A 219 21.02 5.00 14.16
N ALA A 220 22.36 5.10 14.09
CA ALA A 220 23.16 6.06 14.85
C ALA A 220 22.71 7.53 14.70
N ILE A 221 22.17 7.90 13.53
CA ILE A 221 21.67 9.26 13.24
C ILE A 221 20.53 9.65 14.19
N TYR A 222 19.75 8.68 14.67
CA TYR A 222 18.60 8.89 15.55
C TYR A 222 18.95 8.79 17.05
N GLY A 223 20.23 8.54 17.37
CA GLY A 223 20.75 8.54 18.73
C GLY A 223 20.26 7.38 19.60
N SER A 224 20.29 7.57 20.92
CA SER A 224 20.04 6.50 21.90
C SER A 224 18.63 5.92 21.87
N ARG A 225 17.63 6.69 21.39
CA ARG A 225 16.23 6.21 21.23
C ARG A 225 16.10 5.13 20.15
N ALA A 226 17.11 4.99 19.30
CA ALA A 226 17.15 4.05 18.20
C ALA A 226 17.76 2.68 18.57
N ALA A 227 18.08 2.46 19.84
CA ALA A 227 18.72 1.22 20.32
C ALA A 227 17.91 -0.05 20.01
N ASN A 228 16.58 0.06 19.90
CA ASN A 228 15.67 -1.03 19.52
C ASN A 228 15.37 -1.09 18.01
N GLY A 229 16.12 -0.35 17.19
CA GLY A 229 15.85 -0.15 15.77
C GLY A 229 14.96 1.06 15.47
N VAL A 230 14.86 1.42 14.20
CA VAL A 230 14.04 2.54 13.72
C VAL A 230 13.17 2.09 12.55
N ILE A 231 11.91 2.52 12.56
CA ILE A 231 10.99 2.41 11.43
C ILE A 231 10.79 3.83 10.88
N LEU A 232 11.27 4.06 9.66
CA LEU A 232 10.99 5.27 8.92
C LEU A 232 9.77 5.04 8.05
N ILE A 233 8.91 6.04 8.01
CA ILE A 233 7.72 6.09 7.19
C ILE A 233 7.85 7.33 6.31
N THR A 234 7.86 7.11 5.01
CA THR A 234 7.87 8.18 4.01
C THR A 234 6.48 8.29 3.41
N THR A 235 5.87 9.47 3.46
CA THR A 235 4.55 9.68 2.86
C THR A 235 4.62 10.16 1.43
N LYS A 236 3.53 9.93 0.68
CA LYS A 236 3.39 10.32 -0.72
C LYS A 236 3.60 11.82 -0.89
N LYS A 237 4.41 12.17 -1.89
CA LYS A 237 4.71 13.56 -2.27
C LYS A 237 4.12 13.88 -3.62
N GLY A 238 3.96 15.19 -3.87
CA GLY A 238 3.52 15.68 -5.17
C GLY A 238 4.44 15.24 -6.30
N LYS A 239 3.88 14.72 -7.39
CA LYS A 239 4.60 14.35 -8.62
C LYS A 239 4.38 15.44 -9.67
N GLN A 240 5.39 15.68 -10.50
CA GLN A 240 5.26 16.57 -11.65
C GLN A 240 4.37 15.89 -12.70
N GLY A 241 3.47 16.65 -13.31
CA GLY A 241 2.58 16.17 -14.35
C GLY A 241 1.15 16.67 -14.19
N SER A 242 0.27 16.13 -15.03
CA SER A 242 -1.16 16.37 -14.93
C SER A 242 -1.71 15.89 -13.58
N MET A 243 -2.72 16.57 -13.09
CA MET A 243 -3.42 16.17 -11.87
C MET A 243 -4.02 14.77 -12.03
N ALA A 244 -3.58 13.84 -11.17
CA ALA A 244 -4.18 12.54 -10.98
C ALA A 244 -5.12 12.60 -9.78
N VAL A 245 -6.34 12.09 -9.95
CA VAL A 245 -7.33 11.94 -8.89
C VAL A 245 -7.62 10.46 -8.74
N GLU A 246 -7.46 9.94 -7.54
CA GLU A 246 -7.66 8.53 -7.22
C GLU A 246 -8.64 8.43 -6.06
N TYR A 247 -9.71 7.65 -6.27
CA TYR A 247 -10.69 7.36 -5.23
C TYR A 247 -10.72 5.86 -5.01
N ASN A 248 -10.35 5.43 -3.80
CA ASN A 248 -10.39 4.04 -3.39
C ASN A 248 -11.49 3.84 -2.35
N THR A 249 -12.21 2.75 -2.51
CA THR A 249 -13.25 2.33 -1.58
C THR A 249 -13.08 0.86 -1.28
N THR A 250 -13.19 0.52 0.00
CA THR A 250 -13.06 -0.84 0.50
C THR A 250 -14.26 -1.15 1.38
N LEU A 251 -14.91 -2.28 1.10
CA LEU A 251 -16.00 -2.81 1.89
C LEU A 251 -15.66 -4.25 2.27
N GLY A 252 -15.73 -4.56 3.56
CA GLY A 252 -15.44 -5.89 4.08
C GLY A 252 -16.30 -6.24 5.29
N PHE A 253 -16.28 -7.51 5.66
CA PHE A 253 -16.94 -8.02 6.85
C PHE A 253 -15.97 -8.93 7.59
N ALA A 254 -15.86 -8.74 8.91
CA ALA A 254 -15.03 -9.55 9.78
C ALA A 254 -15.90 -10.50 10.62
N SER A 255 -15.41 -11.72 10.82
CA SER A 255 -16.09 -12.80 11.55
C SER A 255 -15.11 -13.49 12.49
N PRO A 256 -15.59 -14.15 13.57
CA PRO A 256 -14.74 -15.03 14.38
C PRO A 256 -14.19 -16.17 13.52
N VAL A 257 -12.88 -16.42 13.58
CA VAL A 257 -12.26 -17.54 12.86
C VAL A 257 -12.59 -18.88 13.54
N LYS A 258 -12.62 -18.90 14.87
CA LYS A 258 -12.93 -20.07 15.69
C LYS A 258 -13.46 -19.65 17.05
N THR A 259 -14.46 -20.36 17.55
CA THR A 259 -14.96 -20.28 18.92
C THR A 259 -14.55 -21.53 19.69
N PHE A 260 -14.65 -21.49 21.02
CA PHE A 260 -14.38 -22.66 21.85
C PHE A 260 -15.57 -23.63 21.82
N ASP A 261 -15.27 -24.92 21.80
CA ASP A 261 -16.29 -25.97 21.95
C ASP A 261 -16.67 -26.05 23.43
N LEU A 262 -17.82 -25.47 23.79
CA LEU A 262 -18.34 -25.43 25.16
C LEU A 262 -19.48 -26.43 25.35
N LEU A 263 -19.63 -26.92 26.59
CA LEU A 263 -20.73 -27.80 26.97
C LEU A 263 -22.08 -27.12 26.75
N GLN A 264 -23.00 -27.84 26.13
CA GLN A 264 -24.40 -27.42 26.04
C GLN A 264 -25.11 -27.72 27.38
N THR A 265 -26.28 -27.13 27.60
CA THR A 265 -27.05 -27.30 28.85
C THR A 265 -27.22 -28.76 29.27
N PRO A 266 -27.60 -29.72 28.41
CA PRO A 266 -27.76 -31.11 28.82
C PRO A 266 -26.47 -31.71 29.42
N ASP A 267 -25.33 -31.52 28.74
CA ASP A 267 -24.04 -32.04 29.18
C ASP A 267 -23.55 -31.33 30.44
N PHE A 268 -23.78 -30.02 30.53
CA PHE A 268 -23.47 -29.22 31.71
C PHE A 268 -24.22 -29.72 32.95
N LEU A 269 -25.53 -29.98 32.84
CA LEU A 269 -26.35 -30.48 33.95
C LEU A 269 -25.86 -31.87 34.42
N VAL A 270 -25.53 -32.76 33.49
CA VAL A 270 -25.00 -34.09 33.79
C VAL A 270 -23.68 -33.96 34.53
N ILE A 271 -22.69 -33.29 33.94
CA ILE A 271 -21.33 -33.19 34.49
C ILE A 271 -21.31 -32.42 35.82
N ALA A 272 -22.09 -31.34 35.95
CA ALA A 272 -22.14 -30.53 37.17
C ALA A 272 -22.72 -31.31 38.35
N ASN A 273 -23.75 -32.12 38.11
CA ASN A 273 -24.36 -32.96 39.15
C ASN A 273 -23.49 -34.20 39.44
N GLU A 274 -22.91 -34.83 38.42
CA GLU A 274 -21.98 -35.96 38.58
C GLU A 274 -20.77 -35.57 39.46
N LYS A 275 -20.21 -34.37 39.27
CA LYS A 275 -19.13 -33.85 40.11
C LYS A 275 -19.51 -33.80 41.60
N ARG A 276 -20.77 -33.53 41.91
CA ARG A 276 -21.27 -33.40 43.28
C ARG A 276 -21.65 -34.74 43.88
N THR A 277 -22.32 -35.59 43.13
CA THR A 277 -22.67 -36.95 43.58
C THR A 277 -21.41 -37.75 43.87
N ASN A 278 -20.34 -37.60 43.05
CA ASN A 278 -19.02 -38.18 43.32
C ASN A 278 -18.36 -37.69 44.62
N ARG A 279 -18.80 -36.55 45.17
CA ARG A 279 -18.38 -36.01 46.48
C ARG A 279 -19.37 -36.33 47.60
N GLY A 280 -20.39 -37.16 47.35
CA GLY A 280 -21.46 -37.46 48.30
C GLY A 280 -22.39 -36.27 48.57
N GLN A 281 -22.47 -35.30 47.65
CA GLN A 281 -23.32 -34.12 47.78
C GLN A 281 -24.54 -34.22 46.86
N GLU A 282 -25.66 -33.64 47.29
CA GLU A 282 -26.87 -33.57 46.47
C GLU A 282 -26.67 -32.77 45.17
N PRO A 283 -27.28 -33.21 44.04
CA PRO A 283 -27.38 -32.43 42.80
C PRO A 283 -27.93 -31.02 43.05
N TRP A 284 -27.49 -30.06 42.23
CA TRP A 284 -27.89 -28.65 42.37
C TRP A 284 -28.08 -27.93 41.04
N ALA A 285 -27.49 -28.44 39.95
CA ALA A 285 -27.62 -27.85 38.64
C ALA A 285 -28.98 -28.26 38.08
N VAL A 286 -29.81 -27.27 37.80
CA VAL A 286 -31.20 -27.40 37.35
C VAL A 286 -31.48 -26.37 36.24
N GLY A 287 -32.63 -26.46 35.59
CA GLY A 287 -33.02 -25.57 34.51
C GLY A 287 -32.51 -26.09 33.17
N SER A 288 -33.42 -26.58 32.34
CA SER A 288 -33.14 -27.09 30.98
C SER A 288 -33.87 -26.28 29.92
N GLU A 289 -34.53 -25.19 30.30
CA GLU A 289 -35.32 -24.33 29.43
C GLU A 289 -34.45 -23.54 28.45
N TYR A 290 -33.20 -23.27 28.84
CA TYR A 290 -32.26 -22.47 28.06
C TYR A 290 -31.02 -23.28 27.67
N ASN A 291 -30.50 -22.98 26.49
CA ASN A 291 -29.21 -23.46 26.00
C ASN A 291 -28.49 -22.31 25.30
N THR A 292 -27.96 -21.40 26.11
CA THR A 292 -27.47 -20.10 25.69
C THR A 292 -26.04 -20.19 25.16
N ASP A 293 -25.84 -19.79 23.90
CA ASP A 293 -24.52 -19.55 23.35
C ASP A 293 -24.01 -18.16 23.75
N TRP A 294 -23.23 -18.13 24.82
CA TRP A 294 -22.62 -16.91 25.33
C TRP A 294 -21.53 -16.34 24.42
N GLN A 295 -20.88 -17.17 23.60
CA GLN A 295 -19.88 -16.67 22.64
C GLN A 295 -20.57 -15.93 21.50
N GLY A 296 -21.63 -16.50 20.92
CA GLY A 296 -22.50 -15.81 19.95
C GLY A 296 -23.20 -14.58 20.54
N ALA A 297 -23.48 -14.57 21.85
CA ALA A 297 -24.05 -13.41 22.53
C ALA A 297 -23.12 -12.19 22.56
N VAL A 298 -21.80 -12.39 22.59
CA VAL A 298 -20.81 -11.29 22.71
C VAL A 298 -20.02 -11.02 21.42
N LEU A 299 -20.15 -11.88 20.42
CA LEU A 299 -19.49 -11.76 19.11
C LEU A 299 -20.47 -11.38 17.99
N LYS A 300 -19.93 -10.92 16.86
CA LYS A 300 -20.62 -10.58 15.62
C LYS A 300 -19.96 -11.33 14.47
N ASP A 301 -20.74 -12.02 13.65
CA ASP A 301 -20.23 -12.77 12.50
C ASP A 301 -20.08 -11.93 11.23
N ASN A 302 -20.48 -10.67 11.25
CA ASN A 302 -20.49 -9.79 10.08
C ASN A 302 -20.12 -8.34 10.44
N ALA A 303 -19.03 -8.18 11.18
CA ALA A 303 -18.59 -6.87 11.63
C ALA A 303 -18.05 -6.04 10.45
N LEU A 304 -18.77 -4.99 10.09
CA LEU A 304 -18.48 -4.10 8.95
C LEU A 304 -17.07 -3.49 9.03
N GLN A 305 -16.35 -3.55 7.92
CA GLN A 305 -15.12 -2.80 7.65
C GLN A 305 -15.39 -1.90 6.43
N LEU A 306 -15.25 -0.60 6.59
CA LEU A 306 -15.48 0.39 5.54
C LEU A 306 -14.30 1.36 5.51
N ASP A 307 -13.77 1.61 4.33
CA ASP A 307 -12.69 2.57 4.12
C ASP A 307 -12.90 3.32 2.80
N HIS A 308 -12.79 4.63 2.86
CA HIS A 308 -12.85 5.54 1.72
C HIS A 308 -11.64 6.44 1.76
N ILE A 309 -10.93 6.53 0.65
CA ILE A 309 -9.89 7.54 0.48
C ILE A 309 -9.98 8.20 -0.89
N LEU A 310 -9.94 9.53 -0.87
CA LEU A 310 -9.77 10.36 -2.04
C LEU A 310 -8.38 10.98 -1.97
N SER A 311 -7.59 10.84 -3.05
CA SER A 311 -6.29 11.48 -3.16
C SER A 311 -6.15 12.24 -4.48
N LEU A 312 -5.42 13.35 -4.40
CA LEU A 312 -5.09 14.22 -5.51
C LEU A 312 -3.58 14.39 -5.53
N ASN A 313 -2.96 14.11 -6.67
CA ASN A 313 -1.52 14.27 -6.85
C ASN A 313 -1.25 15.01 -8.16
N GLY A 314 -0.36 15.98 -8.15
CA GLY A 314 0.04 16.65 -9.37
C GLY A 314 0.95 17.84 -9.11
N GLY A 315 1.30 18.54 -10.20
CA GLY A 315 2.12 19.73 -10.09
C GLY A 315 2.87 20.09 -11.35
N SER A 316 3.37 21.31 -11.36
CA SER A 316 4.34 21.79 -12.34
C SER A 316 5.78 21.52 -11.86
N GLU A 317 6.77 21.88 -12.68
CA GLU A 317 8.19 21.88 -12.28
C GLU A 317 8.46 22.76 -11.04
N LYS A 318 7.67 23.83 -10.86
CA LYS A 318 7.85 24.77 -9.75
C LYS A 318 7.07 24.37 -8.50
N THR A 319 5.87 23.84 -8.65
CA THR A 319 5.01 23.50 -7.50
C THR A 319 4.48 22.09 -7.66
N ARG A 320 4.74 21.26 -6.66
CA ARG A 320 4.23 19.90 -6.56
C ARG A 320 3.35 19.78 -5.33
N TYR A 321 2.22 19.11 -5.44
CA TYR A 321 1.28 18.94 -4.35
C TYR A 321 0.71 17.53 -4.31
N TYR A 322 0.41 17.09 -3.09
CA TYR A 322 -0.36 15.91 -2.78
C TYR A 322 -1.38 16.27 -1.71
N MET A 323 -2.61 15.79 -1.87
CA MET A 323 -3.67 15.95 -0.89
C MET A 323 -4.45 14.65 -0.78
N SER A 324 -4.79 14.23 0.43
CA SER A 324 -5.68 13.11 0.66
C SER A 324 -6.69 13.40 1.76
N LEU A 325 -7.87 12.79 1.61
CA LEU A 325 -8.97 12.81 2.55
C LEU A 325 -9.45 11.37 2.72
N GLY A 326 -9.48 10.90 3.96
CA GLY A 326 -9.90 9.52 4.27
C GLY A 326 -10.98 9.46 5.34
N TYR A 327 -11.87 8.48 5.20
CA TYR A 327 -12.85 8.07 6.18
C TYR A 327 -12.78 6.55 6.36
N THR A 328 -12.57 6.11 7.59
CA THR A 328 -12.52 4.69 7.94
C THR A 328 -13.54 4.42 9.06
N GLU A 329 -14.39 3.42 8.88
CA GLU A 329 -15.26 2.85 9.92
C GLU A 329 -14.98 1.36 10.05
N GLN A 330 -14.62 0.92 11.24
CA GLN A 330 -14.33 -0.48 11.50
C GLN A 330 -15.04 -0.96 12.75
N LYS A 331 -15.82 -2.03 12.58
CA LYS A 331 -16.48 -2.73 13.68
C LYS A 331 -15.71 -3.99 14.00
N GLY A 332 -15.46 -4.21 15.29
CA GLY A 332 -14.81 -5.41 15.78
C GLY A 332 -15.78 -6.59 15.79
N VAL A 333 -15.21 -7.78 15.74
CA VAL A 333 -15.94 -9.04 15.95
C VAL A 333 -16.55 -9.08 17.35
N ALA A 334 -15.88 -8.50 18.35
CA ALA A 334 -16.47 -8.28 19.66
C ALA A 334 -17.54 -7.17 19.60
N LYS A 335 -18.70 -7.39 20.24
CA LYS A 335 -19.68 -6.31 20.45
C LYS A 335 -19.06 -5.18 21.27
N SER A 336 -19.46 -3.94 20.98
CA SER A 336 -18.94 -2.72 21.62
C SER A 336 -17.42 -2.52 21.47
N ASN A 337 -16.89 -2.84 20.28
CA ASN A 337 -15.51 -2.57 19.87
C ASN A 337 -15.55 -1.98 18.45
N GLU A 338 -15.38 -0.67 18.30
CA GLU A 338 -15.54 0.04 17.03
C GLU A 338 -14.57 1.22 16.94
N MET A 339 -14.16 1.58 15.72
CA MET A 339 -13.31 2.73 15.43
C MET A 339 -13.89 3.51 14.25
N THR A 340 -13.93 4.83 14.41
CA THR A 340 -14.19 5.77 13.31
C THR A 340 -13.00 6.72 13.19
N ARG A 341 -12.46 6.88 11.98
CA ARG A 341 -11.28 7.72 11.73
C ARG A 341 -11.51 8.62 10.54
N TYR A 342 -11.21 9.90 10.71
CA TYR A 342 -11.14 10.91 9.67
C TYR A 342 -9.69 11.35 9.50
N THR A 343 -9.17 11.30 8.27
CA THR A 343 -7.80 11.71 7.96
C THR A 343 -7.79 12.78 6.89
N MET A 344 -6.87 13.73 7.04
CA MET A 344 -6.52 14.70 6.01
C MET A 344 -5.01 14.83 5.98
N ARG A 345 -4.42 14.72 4.79
CA ARG A 345 -3.00 14.98 4.59
C ARG A 345 -2.81 15.91 3.42
N THR A 346 -1.82 16.79 3.53
CA THR A 346 -1.43 17.70 2.47
C THR A 346 0.07 17.87 2.49
N ASN A 347 0.70 17.65 1.34
CA ASN A 347 2.10 17.90 1.09
C ASN A 347 2.22 18.90 -0.06
N ILE A 348 2.97 19.98 0.14
CA ILE A 348 3.24 20.97 -0.91
C ILE A 348 4.72 21.25 -0.91
N GLU A 349 5.31 21.24 -2.10
CA GLU A 349 6.69 21.64 -2.33
C GLU A 349 6.74 22.69 -3.44
N HIS A 350 7.49 23.77 -3.19
CA HIS A 350 7.64 24.87 -4.13
C HIS A 350 9.12 25.23 -4.31
N ASN A 351 9.60 25.13 -5.55
CA ASN A 351 10.90 25.61 -5.98
C ASN A 351 10.78 27.10 -6.32
N VAL A 352 11.13 27.97 -5.36
CA VAL A 352 11.14 29.43 -5.58
C VAL A 352 12.17 29.77 -6.65
N ASN A 353 13.35 29.14 -6.59
CA ASN A 353 14.40 29.20 -7.60
C ASN A 353 15.32 27.97 -7.48
N LYS A 354 16.43 27.92 -8.22
CA LYS A 354 17.34 26.75 -8.25
C LYS A 354 18.07 26.47 -6.93
N TRP A 355 18.17 27.44 -6.02
CA TRP A 355 18.93 27.31 -4.76
C TRP A 355 18.03 27.38 -3.51
N PHE A 356 16.76 27.76 -3.67
CA PHE A 356 15.81 27.91 -2.58
C PHE A 356 14.51 27.15 -2.86
N LYS A 357 14.23 26.19 -1.99
CA LYS A 357 13.04 25.34 -2.00
C LYS A 357 12.35 25.46 -0.65
N ILE A 358 11.03 25.63 -0.70
CA ILE A 358 10.18 25.60 0.49
C ILE A 358 9.19 24.45 0.36
N GLY A 359 8.81 23.86 1.47
CA GLY A 359 7.82 22.80 1.49
C GLY A 359 7.13 22.71 2.83
N GLY A 360 5.93 22.15 2.83
CA GLY A 360 5.13 21.91 4.02
C GLY A 360 4.44 20.55 3.91
N ASN A 361 4.39 19.84 5.03
CA ASN A 361 3.65 18.59 5.18
C ASN A 361 2.75 18.73 6.41
N ILE A 362 1.45 18.62 6.20
CA ILE A 362 0.43 18.78 7.22
C ILE A 362 -0.40 17.50 7.23
N SER A 363 -0.57 16.91 8.41
CA SER A 363 -1.44 15.77 8.62
C SER A 363 -2.34 16.06 9.82
N LEU A 364 -3.63 15.87 9.62
CA LEU A 364 -4.67 16.01 10.64
C LEU A 364 -5.45 14.70 10.70
N THR A 365 -5.67 14.20 11.90
CA THR A 365 -6.43 12.97 12.12
C THR A 365 -7.30 13.12 13.36
N ARG A 366 -8.54 12.65 13.24
CA ARG A 366 -9.46 12.49 14.36
C ARG A 366 -9.92 11.04 14.37
N THR A 367 -9.57 10.35 15.44
CA THR A 367 -9.94 8.94 15.66
C THR A 367 -10.79 8.83 16.91
N GLU A 368 -11.92 8.13 16.79
CA GLU A 368 -12.84 7.84 17.89
C GLU A 368 -12.90 6.32 18.08
N TYR A 369 -12.54 5.86 19.27
CA TYR A 369 -12.63 4.46 19.66
C TYR A 369 -13.79 4.25 20.63
N ARG A 370 -14.67 3.31 20.30
CA ARG A 370 -15.66 2.76 21.22
C ARG A 370 -15.22 1.34 21.57
N GLY A 371 -14.37 1.23 22.58
CA GLY A 371 -13.72 -0.03 22.94
C GLY A 371 -14.33 -0.74 24.15
N LEU A 372 -13.92 -1.99 24.32
CA LEU A 372 -14.14 -2.77 25.53
C LEU A 372 -13.27 -2.22 26.66
N ASN A 373 -13.82 -2.09 27.87
CA ASN A 373 -13.02 -1.81 29.06
C ASN A 373 -12.15 -3.04 29.37
N THR A 374 -10.89 -3.02 28.94
CA THR A 374 -9.92 -4.11 29.11
C THR A 374 -8.70 -3.67 29.92
N GLY A 375 -8.77 -2.48 30.52
CA GLY A 375 -7.71 -1.90 31.34
C GLY A 375 -7.51 -2.60 32.68
N THR A 376 -6.47 -2.17 33.38
CA THR A 376 -6.07 -2.68 34.70
C THR A 376 -7.21 -2.49 35.71
N GLY A 377 -7.83 -3.59 36.16
CA GLY A 377 -9.00 -3.56 37.05
C GLY A 377 -10.34 -3.90 36.38
N SER A 378 -10.35 -4.16 35.06
CA SER A 378 -11.52 -4.70 34.39
C SER A 378 -11.84 -6.13 34.87
N LEU A 379 -13.13 -6.41 35.12
CA LEU A 379 -13.65 -7.73 35.48
C LEU A 379 -13.68 -8.64 34.25
N SER A 380 -12.49 -9.03 33.79
CA SER A 380 -12.24 -9.99 32.71
C SER A 380 -12.78 -9.63 31.32
N GLY A 381 -12.03 -9.94 30.26
CA GLY A 381 -12.45 -9.67 28.88
C GLY A 381 -13.76 -10.36 28.50
N ASN A 382 -14.47 -9.80 27.51
CA ASN A 382 -15.75 -10.30 27.02
C ASN A 382 -15.76 -11.82 26.72
N ILE A 383 -14.70 -12.35 26.11
CA ILE A 383 -14.57 -13.79 25.82
C ILE A 383 -14.38 -14.62 27.09
N PHE A 384 -13.55 -14.14 28.03
CA PHE A 384 -13.32 -14.86 29.27
C PHE A 384 -14.61 -15.04 30.08
N ASN A 385 -15.44 -14.00 30.14
CA ASN A 385 -16.73 -14.07 30.81
C ASN A 385 -17.72 -14.97 30.04
N ALA A 386 -17.77 -14.87 28.71
CA ALA A 386 -18.63 -15.73 27.89
C ALA A 386 -18.33 -17.23 28.06
N MET A 387 -17.06 -17.61 28.22
CA MET A 387 -16.67 -19.02 28.42
C MET A 387 -17.03 -19.59 29.80
N ARG A 388 -17.32 -18.73 30.78
CA ARG A 388 -17.57 -19.15 32.19
C ARG A 388 -19.03 -19.05 32.57
N GLN A 389 -19.84 -18.44 31.72
CA GLN A 389 -21.26 -18.24 31.97
C GLN A 389 -22.03 -19.55 31.78
N LEU A 390 -23.07 -19.74 32.59
CA LEU A 390 -23.81 -20.99 32.60
C LEU A 390 -24.73 -21.09 31.36
N PRO A 391 -24.69 -22.19 30.60
CA PRO A 391 -25.50 -22.33 29.39
C PRO A 391 -27.01 -22.45 29.68
N ASN A 392 -27.37 -22.83 30.91
CA ASN A 392 -28.76 -22.98 31.36
C ASN A 392 -29.41 -21.67 31.85
N THR A 393 -28.78 -20.52 31.62
CA THR A 393 -29.31 -19.20 32.00
C THR A 393 -29.60 -18.36 30.75
N PRO A 394 -30.68 -17.57 30.72
CA PRO A 394 -30.96 -16.71 29.57
C PRO A 394 -29.98 -15.52 29.52
N ILE A 395 -29.82 -14.91 28.34
CA ILE A 395 -29.00 -13.70 28.15
C ILE A 395 -29.58 -12.51 28.93
N TYR A 396 -30.90 -12.47 29.02
CA TYR A 396 -31.71 -11.38 29.58
C TYR A 396 -32.69 -12.00 30.60
N ASP A 397 -32.74 -11.45 31.83
CA ASP A 397 -33.81 -11.74 32.78
C ASP A 397 -34.95 -10.71 32.65
N PRO A 398 -36.11 -11.08 32.07
CA PRO A 398 -37.21 -10.15 31.82
C PRO A 398 -37.80 -9.51 33.09
N ASN A 399 -37.45 -10.01 34.29
CA ASN A 399 -37.85 -9.43 35.57
C ASN A 399 -36.83 -8.45 36.15
N HIS A 400 -35.63 -8.37 35.57
CA HIS A 400 -34.58 -7.45 35.97
C HIS A 400 -34.62 -6.17 35.10
N PRO A 401 -34.55 -4.97 35.70
CA PRO A 401 -34.71 -3.71 34.95
C PRO A 401 -33.62 -3.43 33.90
N THR A 402 -32.56 -4.24 33.85
CA THR A 402 -31.48 -4.13 32.84
C THR A 402 -31.61 -5.13 31.69
N GLY A 403 -32.69 -5.89 31.66
CA GLY A 403 -32.91 -6.91 30.64
C GLY A 403 -32.62 -8.29 31.14
#